data_AF-A0A521UFQ1-F1
#
_entry.id   AF-A0A521UFQ1-F1
#
_cell.length_a   1.000
_cell.length_b   1.000
_cell.length_c   1.000
_cell.angle_alpha   90.00
_cell.angle_beta   90.00
_cell.angle_gamma   90.00
#
_symmetry.space_group_name_H-M   'P 1'
#
loop_
_entity.id
_entity.type
_entity.pdbx_description
1 polymer ?
#
loop_
_entity_poly.entity_id
_entity_poly.type
_entity_poly.pdbx_seq_one_letter_code
_entity_poly.pdbx_strand_id
1 'polypeptide(L)'
;MTYPEPAVADLVNEHFVPVQVNVKEDSAKSLIERYHQIWTPDLRVLGADGYEFYHWNGYLPPFEYAAQLLVAEGQTYLRLHEFGKAQELYEEILSRFPTSAFAPEAQYFLAVAKYETSHQGTDLLSGWHRVQTRYPESIWRVKQSFTESK
;
A
#
# COMPACT_ATOMS: atom_id res chain seq x y z
N MET A 1 -19.54 8.77 0.44
CA MET A 1 -18.92 8.06 1.58
C MET A 1 -18.05 6.95 1.02
N THR A 2 -16.87 6.68 1.58
CA THR A 2 -15.85 5.80 0.95
C THR A 2 -16.20 4.32 1.04
N TYR A 3 -16.41 3.79 2.24
CA TYR A 3 -16.61 2.34 2.46
C TYR A 3 -17.89 1.75 1.86
N PRO A 4 -19.04 2.44 1.87
CA PRO A 4 -20.27 1.90 1.27
C PRO A 4 -20.27 1.91 -0.26
N GLU A 5 -19.24 2.48 -0.90
CA GLU A 5 -19.18 2.51 -2.35
C GLU A 5 -18.93 1.10 -2.89
N PRO A 6 -19.77 0.56 -3.81
CA PRO A 6 -19.70 -0.84 -4.22
C PRO A 6 -18.31 -1.28 -4.66
N ALA A 7 -17.64 -0.49 -5.49
CA ALA A 7 -16.29 -0.81 -5.96
C ALA A 7 -15.24 -0.91 -4.84
N VAL A 8 -15.42 -0.16 -3.74
CA VAL A 8 -14.55 -0.25 -2.55
C VAL A 8 -14.92 -1.47 -1.71
N ALA A 9 -16.21 -1.70 -1.49
CA ALA A 9 -16.69 -2.84 -0.72
C ALA A 9 -16.29 -4.17 -1.37
N ASP A 10 -16.45 -4.29 -2.69
CA ASP A 10 -16.08 -5.47 -3.46
C ASP A 10 -14.58 -5.73 -3.35
N LEU A 11 -13.74 -4.70 -3.57
CA LEU A 11 -12.29 -4.82 -3.42
C LEU A 11 -11.88 -5.24 -2.01
N VAL A 12 -12.51 -4.69 -0.97
CA VAL A 12 -12.25 -5.11 0.41
C VAL A 12 -12.60 -6.58 0.63
N ASN A 13 -13.74 -7.04 0.12
CA ASN A 13 -14.20 -8.43 0.30
C ASN A 13 -13.42 -9.44 -0.56
N GLU A 14 -12.89 -9.02 -1.70
CA GLU A 14 -12.10 -9.86 -2.60
C GLU A 14 -10.66 -10.04 -2.10
N HIS A 15 -10.05 -8.99 -1.57
CA HIS A 15 -8.63 -8.97 -1.22
C HIS A 15 -8.36 -9.18 0.28
N PHE A 16 -9.35 -8.94 1.14
CA PHE A 16 -9.15 -8.96 2.60
C PHE A 16 -10.27 -9.71 3.32
N VAL A 17 -10.00 -10.05 4.58
CA VAL A 17 -11.04 -10.43 5.55
C VAL A 17 -11.37 -9.18 6.38
N PRO A 18 -12.44 -8.44 6.08
CA PRO A 18 -12.73 -7.21 6.79
C PRO A 18 -13.18 -7.48 8.22
N VAL A 19 -12.57 -6.78 9.17
CA VAL A 19 -12.97 -6.79 10.58
C VAL A 19 -13.27 -5.36 11.02
N GLN A 20 -14.53 -5.09 11.35
CA GLN A 20 -14.94 -3.81 11.90
C GLN A 20 -14.93 -3.86 13.42
N VAL A 21 -14.25 -2.91 14.05
CA VAL A 21 -14.19 -2.77 15.51
C VAL A 21 -14.82 -1.45 15.91
N ASN A 22 -15.83 -1.51 16.79
CA ASN A 22 -16.37 -0.32 17.43
C ASN A 22 -15.55 0.00 18.68
N VAL A 23 -14.69 1.02 18.59
CA VAL A 23 -13.79 1.44 19.67
C VAL A 23 -14.50 1.93 20.94
N LYS A 24 -15.83 2.09 20.91
CA LYS A 24 -16.63 2.47 22.08
C LYS A 24 -17.04 1.27 22.94
N GLU A 25 -16.88 0.05 22.46
CA GLU A 25 -17.26 -1.17 23.17
C GLU A 25 -16.14 -1.65 24.08
N ASP A 26 -16.50 -2.20 25.25
CA ASP A 26 -15.53 -2.76 26.20
C ASP A 26 -14.71 -3.92 25.60
N SER A 27 -15.29 -4.66 24.66
CA SER A 27 -14.63 -5.73 23.90
C SER A 27 -13.42 -5.23 23.09
N ALA A 28 -13.39 -3.94 22.71
CA ALA A 28 -12.31 -3.35 21.93
C ALA A 28 -11.10 -2.91 22.77
N LYS A 29 -11.19 -2.89 24.11
CA LYS A 29 -10.13 -2.37 25.00
C LYS A 29 -8.77 -3.04 24.78
N SER A 30 -8.74 -4.37 24.63
CA SER A 30 -7.50 -5.11 24.39
C SER A 30 -6.87 -4.76 23.03
N LEU A 31 -7.68 -4.48 22.02
CA LEU A 31 -7.20 -4.05 20.71
C LEU A 31 -6.69 -2.61 20.77
N ILE A 32 -7.41 -1.70 21.44
CA ILE A 32 -6.98 -0.31 21.63
C ILE A 32 -5.60 -0.26 22.32
N GLU A 33 -5.41 -1.07 23.36
CA GLU A 33 -4.13 -1.17 24.07
C GLU A 33 -3.04 -1.78 23.20
N ARG A 34 -3.29 -2.96 22.59
CA ARG A 34 -2.32 -3.66 21.72
C ARG A 34 -1.79 -2.78 20.59
N TYR A 35 -2.67 -1.98 20.01
CA TYR A 35 -2.41 -1.22 18.81
C TYR A 35 -2.17 0.27 19.06
N HIS A 36 -2.19 0.68 20.33
CA HIS A 36 -2.09 2.09 20.75
C HIS A 36 -3.03 3.00 19.93
N GLN A 37 -4.26 2.52 19.70
CA GLN A 37 -5.23 3.23 18.86
C GLN A 37 -5.66 4.53 19.55
N ILE A 38 -5.68 5.63 18.79
CA ILE A 38 -5.97 6.97 19.32
C ILE A 38 -7.01 7.76 18.53
N TRP A 39 -7.14 7.51 17.22
CA TRP A 39 -7.98 8.30 16.32
C TRP A 39 -8.81 7.42 15.39
N THR A 40 -9.90 7.95 14.82
CA THR A 40 -10.75 7.20 13.88
C THR A 40 -11.02 7.95 12.57
N PRO A 41 -11.17 7.25 11.43
CA PRO A 41 -10.94 5.81 11.29
C PRO A 41 -9.44 5.46 11.40
N ASP A 42 -9.16 4.28 11.93
CA ASP A 42 -7.83 3.67 12.05
C ASP A 42 -7.88 2.35 11.29
N LEU A 43 -7.07 2.25 10.24
CA LEU A 43 -7.09 1.13 9.30
C LEU A 43 -5.76 0.44 9.30
N ARG A 44 -5.80 -0.88 9.48
CA ARG A 44 -4.62 -1.72 9.59
C ARG A 44 -4.78 -2.94 8.71
N VAL A 45 -3.74 -3.27 7.97
CA VAL A 45 -3.59 -4.57 7.33
C VAL A 45 -2.71 -5.43 8.23
N LEU A 46 -3.27 -6.55 8.67
CA LEU A 46 -2.62 -7.50 9.54
C LEU A 46 -2.37 -8.81 8.79
N GLY A 47 -1.25 -9.46 9.05
CA GLY A 47 -1.02 -10.84 8.64
C GLY A 47 -1.84 -11.81 9.49
N ALA A 48 -1.96 -13.06 9.02
CA ALA A 48 -2.60 -14.13 9.79
C ALA A 48 -1.87 -14.44 11.11
N ASP A 49 -0.61 -14.03 11.23
CA ASP A 49 0.22 -14.07 12.43
C ASP A 49 -0.07 -12.92 13.42
N GLY A 50 -0.90 -11.95 13.03
CA GLY A 50 -1.26 -10.78 13.82
C GLY A 50 -0.22 -9.66 13.82
N TYR A 51 0.82 -9.73 12.98
CA TYR A 51 1.73 -8.61 12.73
C TYR A 51 1.08 -7.59 11.81
N GLU A 52 1.39 -6.32 12.05
CA GLU A 52 0.92 -5.21 11.22
C GLU A 52 1.83 -5.04 10.01
N PHE A 53 1.24 -5.02 8.82
CA PHE A 53 1.94 -4.80 7.56
C PHE A 53 1.72 -3.40 7.01
N TYR A 54 0.60 -2.76 7.30
CA TYR A 54 0.30 -1.42 6.81
C TYR A 54 -0.71 -0.73 7.73
N HIS A 55 -0.56 0.57 7.97
CA HIS A 55 -1.45 1.35 8.84
C HIS A 55 -1.65 2.78 8.32
N TRP A 56 -2.86 3.28 8.43
CA TRP A 56 -3.18 4.69 8.18
C TRP A 56 -4.40 5.16 8.97
N ASN A 57 -4.52 6.48 9.13
CA ASN A 57 -5.68 7.12 9.71
C ASN A 57 -6.37 8.05 8.70
N GLY A 58 -7.68 8.22 8.84
CA GLY A 58 -8.45 9.20 8.08
C GLY A 58 -9.17 8.65 6.84
N TYR A 59 -9.87 9.55 6.16
CA TYR A 59 -10.70 9.23 4.99
C TYR A 59 -10.01 9.61 3.69
N LEU A 60 -10.29 8.85 2.64
CA LEU A 60 -9.90 9.15 1.26
C LEU A 60 -11.09 8.99 0.31
N PRO A 61 -11.12 9.69 -0.83
CA PRO A 61 -12.05 9.39 -1.92
C PRO A 61 -11.91 7.93 -2.38
N PRO A 62 -12.99 7.28 -2.87
CA PRO A 62 -12.96 5.87 -3.30
C PRO A 62 -11.80 5.51 -4.22
N PHE A 63 -11.46 6.38 -5.18
CA PHE A 63 -10.35 6.16 -6.12
C PHE A 63 -8.99 6.05 -5.42
N GLU A 64 -8.69 6.98 -4.50
CA GLU A 64 -7.43 6.97 -3.74
C GLU A 64 -7.41 5.84 -2.72
N TYR A 65 -8.56 5.55 -2.10
CA TYR A 65 -8.69 4.49 -1.12
C TYR A 65 -8.48 3.10 -1.73
N ALA A 66 -9.03 2.84 -2.91
CA ALA A 66 -8.80 1.59 -3.64
C ALA A 66 -7.33 1.40 -3.99
N ALA A 67 -6.66 2.45 -4.49
CA ALA A 67 -5.23 2.40 -4.77
C ALA A 67 -4.40 2.15 -3.50
N GLN A 68 -4.75 2.80 -2.38
CA GLN A 68 -4.09 2.59 -1.09
C GLN A 68 -4.25 1.16 -0.57
N LEU A 69 -5.45 0.57 -0.70
CA LEU A 69 -5.69 -0.82 -0.29
C LEU A 69 -4.81 -1.80 -1.06
N LEU A 70 -4.73 -1.65 -2.38
CA LEU A 70 -3.86 -2.50 -3.20
C LEU A 70 -2.37 -2.26 -2.89
N VAL A 71 -1.96 -1.02 -2.58
CA VAL A 71 -0.61 -0.76 -2.06
C VAL A 71 -0.37 -1.50 -0.76
N ALA A 72 -1.31 -1.47 0.19
CA ALA A 72 -1.18 -2.15 1.47
C ALA A 72 -1.04 -3.67 1.31
N GLU A 73 -1.79 -4.27 0.38
CA GLU A 73 -1.64 -5.69 0.03
C GLU A 73 -0.30 -5.98 -0.68
N GLY A 74 0.09 -5.15 -1.64
CA GLY A 74 1.37 -5.29 -2.34
C GLY A 74 2.56 -5.19 -1.38
N GLN A 75 2.49 -4.28 -0.40
CA GLN A 75 3.46 -4.17 0.68
C GLN A 75 3.50 -5.43 1.56
N THR A 76 2.33 -6.04 1.80
CA THR A 76 2.22 -7.27 2.57
C THR A 76 2.95 -8.41 1.85
N TYR A 77 2.65 -8.65 0.56
CA TYR A 77 3.37 -9.65 -0.23
C TYR A 77 4.87 -9.35 -0.34
N LEU A 78 5.25 -8.09 -0.51
CA LEU A 78 6.66 -7.70 -0.55
C LEU A 78 7.39 -8.09 0.74
N ARG A 79 6.81 -7.78 1.91
CA ARG A 79 7.38 -8.11 3.23
C ARG A 79 7.37 -9.62 3.52
N LEU A 80 6.46 -10.37 2.91
CA LEU A 80 6.42 -11.84 2.94
C LEU A 80 7.36 -12.49 1.91
N HIS A 81 8.17 -11.70 1.18
CA HIS A 81 9.04 -12.18 0.10
C HIS A 81 8.29 -12.84 -1.07
N GLU A 82 6.98 -12.62 -1.19
CA GLU A 82 6.14 -13.07 -2.31
C GLU A 82 6.21 -12.06 -3.48
N PHE A 83 7.42 -11.88 -4.02
CA PHE A 83 7.72 -10.80 -4.95
C PHE A 83 6.88 -10.82 -6.23
N GLY A 84 6.50 -12.00 -6.73
CA GLY A 84 5.65 -12.13 -7.93
C GLY A 84 4.28 -11.48 -7.74
N LYS A 85 3.59 -11.80 -6.64
CA LYS A 85 2.27 -11.22 -6.32
C LYS A 85 2.36 -9.72 -6.04
N ALA A 86 3.42 -9.28 -5.36
CA ALA A 86 3.66 -7.86 -5.15
C ALA A 86 3.80 -7.12 -6.49
N GLN A 87 4.54 -7.67 -7.46
CA GLN A 87 4.67 -7.09 -8.79
C GLN A 87 3.33 -6.98 -9.52
N GLU A 88 2.54 -8.06 -9.52
CA GLU A 88 1.21 -8.09 -10.16
C GLU A 88 0.32 -6.96 -9.62
N LEU A 89 0.23 -6.80 -8.30
CA LEU A 89 -0.55 -5.74 -7.68
C LEU A 89 -0.01 -4.34 -8.01
N TYR A 90 1.31 -4.13 -7.96
CA TYR A 90 1.86 -2.83 -8.30
C TYR A 90 1.63 -2.47 -9.78
N GLU A 91 1.75 -3.43 -10.69
CA GLU A 91 1.44 -3.24 -12.11
C GLU A 91 -0.04 -2.93 -12.32
N GLU A 92 -0.93 -3.61 -11.60
CA GLU A 92 -2.36 -3.32 -11.59
C GLU A 92 -2.64 -1.89 -11.12
N ILE A 93 -2.02 -1.44 -10.02
CA ILE A 93 -2.20 -0.07 -9.51
C ILE A 93 -1.77 0.96 -10.54
N LEU A 94 -0.63 0.74 -11.21
CA LEU A 94 -0.12 1.63 -12.24
C LEU A 94 -0.96 1.63 -13.51
N SER A 95 -1.73 0.57 -13.75
CA SER A 95 -2.67 0.47 -14.87
C SER A 95 -4.02 1.13 -14.54
N ARG A 96 -4.60 0.80 -13.38
CA ARG A 96 -5.95 1.22 -12.97
C ARG A 96 -6.00 2.59 -12.31
N PHE A 97 -4.95 2.95 -11.56
CA PHE A 97 -4.88 4.16 -10.75
C PHE A 97 -3.64 5.02 -11.07
N PRO A 98 -3.29 5.27 -12.34
CA PRO A 98 -2.02 5.91 -12.71
C PRO A 98 -1.83 7.32 -12.16
N THR A 99 -2.93 8.01 -11.80
CA THR A 99 -2.94 9.38 -11.26
C THR A 99 -3.18 9.44 -9.75
N SER A 100 -3.33 8.29 -9.07
CA SER A 100 -3.50 8.26 -7.62
C SER A 100 -2.25 8.77 -6.91
N ALA A 101 -2.44 9.37 -5.73
CA ALA A 101 -1.35 9.71 -4.82
C ALA A 101 -0.48 8.50 -4.41
N PHE A 102 -1.02 7.28 -4.53
CA PHE A 102 -0.35 6.02 -4.21
C PHE A 102 0.33 5.35 -5.42
N ALA A 103 0.04 5.78 -6.64
CA ALA A 103 0.73 5.31 -7.84
C ALA A 103 2.28 5.44 -7.77
N PRO A 104 2.87 6.55 -7.29
CA PRO A 104 4.32 6.62 -7.12
C PRO A 104 4.90 5.62 -6.11
N GLU A 105 4.14 5.24 -5.07
CA GLU A 105 4.53 4.19 -4.12
C GLU A 105 4.60 2.84 -4.84
N ALA A 106 3.55 2.50 -5.59
CA ALA A 106 3.50 1.27 -6.37
C ALA A 106 4.64 1.21 -7.40
N GLN A 107 4.92 2.29 -8.13
CA GLN A 107 6.03 2.32 -9.10
C GLN A 107 7.39 2.13 -8.42
N TYR A 108 7.59 2.72 -7.25
CA TYR A 108 8.81 2.58 -6.48
C TYR A 108 9.03 1.13 -6.04
N PHE A 109 8.01 0.51 -5.43
CA PHE A 109 8.13 -0.84 -4.91
C PHE A 109 8.00 -1.94 -5.96
N LEU A 110 7.41 -1.65 -7.12
CA LEU A 110 7.53 -2.52 -8.31
C LEU A 110 9.00 -2.70 -8.70
N ALA A 111 9.77 -1.61 -8.67
CA ALA A 111 11.20 -1.66 -8.96
C ALA A 111 11.96 -2.50 -7.93
N VAL A 112 11.61 -2.35 -6.64
CA VAL A 112 12.17 -3.14 -5.54
C VAL A 112 11.82 -4.62 -5.72
N ALA A 113 10.55 -4.96 -5.95
CA ALA A 113 10.13 -6.35 -6.12
C ALA A 113 10.80 -7.03 -7.32
N LYS A 114 10.99 -6.30 -8.43
CA LYS A 114 11.72 -6.78 -9.62
C LYS A 114 13.20 -7.03 -9.29
N TYR A 115 13.83 -6.09 -8.59
CA TYR A 115 15.20 -6.25 -8.13
C TYR A 115 15.37 -7.44 -7.17
N GLU A 116 14.49 -7.62 -6.19
CA GLU A 116 14.56 -8.77 -5.27
C GLU A 116 14.38 -10.11 -6.00
N THR A 117 13.66 -10.12 -7.12
CA THR A 117 13.51 -11.31 -7.97
C THR A 117 14.76 -11.56 -8.82
N SER A 118 15.26 -10.53 -9.50
CA SER A 118 16.32 -10.67 -10.51
C SER A 118 17.74 -10.47 -10.00
N HIS A 119 17.88 -9.77 -8.88
CA HIS A 119 19.13 -9.25 -8.32
C HIS A 119 19.89 -8.30 -9.27
N GLN A 120 19.20 -7.74 -10.28
CA GLN A 120 19.79 -6.84 -11.26
C GLN A 120 19.52 -5.39 -10.89
N GLY A 121 20.58 -4.63 -10.60
CA GLY A 121 20.45 -3.20 -10.27
C GLY A 121 19.78 -2.36 -11.37
N THR A 122 19.81 -2.81 -12.62
CA THR A 122 19.12 -2.17 -13.75
C THR A 122 17.60 -2.17 -13.60
N ASP A 123 17.01 -3.22 -13.01
CA ASP A 123 15.56 -3.32 -12.82
C ASP A 123 15.10 -2.30 -11.78
N LEU A 124 15.89 -2.12 -10.71
CA LEU A 124 15.66 -1.09 -9.70
C LEU A 124 15.77 0.32 -10.30
N LEU A 125 16.89 0.62 -10.95
CA LEU A 125 17.19 1.96 -11.46
C LEU A 125 16.23 2.37 -12.58
N SER A 126 15.85 1.45 -13.47
CA SER A 126 14.88 1.74 -14.52
C SER A 126 13.48 2.03 -13.96
N GLY A 127 13.06 1.31 -12.91
CA GLY A 127 11.80 1.57 -12.22
C GLY A 127 11.80 2.89 -11.46
N TRP A 128 12.89 3.23 -10.77
CA TRP A 128 13.01 4.54 -10.09
C TRP A 128 13.10 5.72 -11.05
N HIS A 129 13.72 5.54 -12.22
CA HIS A 129 13.65 6.54 -13.28
C HIS A 129 12.21 6.79 -13.75
N ARG A 130 11.33 5.77 -13.75
CA ARG A 130 9.89 5.97 -14.01
C ARG A 130 9.22 6.80 -12.91
N VAL A 131 9.61 6.64 -11.64
CA VAL A 131 9.11 7.51 -10.56
C VAL A 131 9.50 8.96 -10.82
N GLN A 132 10.77 9.21 -11.16
CA GLN A 132 11.29 10.54 -11.45
C GLN A 132 10.55 11.22 -12.61
N THR A 133 10.29 10.47 -13.69
CA THR A 133 9.69 11.02 -14.93
C THR A 133 8.18 11.15 -14.86
N ARG A 134 7.48 10.20 -14.21
CA ARG A 134 6.00 10.20 -14.14
C ARG A 134 5.44 10.88 -12.91
N TYR A 135 6.18 10.89 -11.81
CA TYR A 135 5.72 11.39 -10.51
C TYR A 135 6.74 12.35 -9.87
N PRO A 136 7.15 13.42 -10.59
CA PRO A 136 8.26 14.29 -10.16
C PRO A 136 8.02 14.97 -8.81
N GLU A 137 6.76 15.25 -8.47
CA GLU A 137 6.37 15.94 -7.23
C GLU A 137 6.14 14.98 -6.05
N SER A 138 6.29 13.66 -6.24
CA SER A 138 6.00 12.69 -5.19
C SER A 138 7.15 12.56 -4.18
N ILE A 139 6.81 12.22 -2.92
CA ILE A 139 7.84 11.87 -1.92
C ILE A 139 8.70 10.68 -2.36
N TRP A 140 8.17 9.80 -3.22
CA TRP A 140 8.89 8.65 -3.76
C TRP A 140 9.97 9.06 -4.76
N ARG A 141 9.79 10.16 -5.51
CA ARG A 141 10.86 10.78 -6.29
C ARG A 141 11.97 11.30 -5.38
N VAL A 142 11.63 11.86 -4.22
CA VAL A 142 12.65 12.31 -3.25
C VAL A 142 13.40 11.12 -2.66
N LYS A 143 12.71 10.04 -2.29
CA LYS A 143 13.33 8.83 -1.71
C LYS A 143 14.39 8.18 -2.61
N GLN A 144 14.24 8.25 -3.93
CA GLN A 144 15.22 7.70 -4.88
C GLN A 144 16.34 8.69 -5.25
N SER A 145 16.27 9.98 -4.88
CA SER A 145 17.14 11.02 -5.45
C SER A 145 18.64 10.82 -5.20
N PHE A 146 19.03 9.99 -4.24
CA PHE A 146 20.44 9.66 -3.99
C PHE A 146 21.10 8.95 -5.19
N THR A 147 20.32 8.37 -6.10
CA THR A 147 20.84 7.78 -7.34
C THR A 147 21.24 8.81 -8.39
N GLU A 148 20.85 10.07 -8.23
CA GLU A 148 21.13 11.18 -9.16
C GLU A 148 22.50 11.84 -8.92
N SER A 149 23.17 11.52 -7.79
CA SER A 149 24.43 12.16 -7.37
C SER A 149 25.70 11.38 -7.77
N LYS A 150 25.66 10.65 -8.89
CA LYS A 150 26.82 9.95 -9.48
C LYS A 150 27.08 10.45 -10.88
#